data_AF-Q4T2W6-F1
#
_entry.id   AF-Q4T2W6-F1
#
_cell.length_a   1.000
_cell.length_b   1.000
_cell.length_c   1.000
_cell.angle_alpha   90.00
_cell.angle_beta   90.00
_cell.angle_gamma   90.00
#
_symmetry.space_group_name_H-M   'P 1'
#
loop_
_entity.id
_entity.type
_entity.pdbx_description
1 polymer ?
#
loop_
_entity_poly.entity_id
_entity_poly.type
_entity_poly.pdbx_seq_one_letter_code
_entity_poly.pdbx_strand_id
1 'polypeptide(L)'
;PLSHEEERYPLAFILTVHKELELFVRLLRAIYMPQNVYCVHVDAKAPPEYREAVRVLVNCLENAFLSSRSETVTYAGFTRLQADLNCMRDLAESEVKWKRVVNLCGQDFPVKSNLELVQYLQSKEWKDRNMTPGIKQPAAMKHRTELQHVEITGSHVAQK
;
A
#
# COMPACT_ATOMS: atom_id res chain seq x y z
N PRO A 1 7.14 -5.15 20.30
CA PRO A 1 8.32 -4.66 19.54
C PRO A 1 9.55 -5.52 19.85
N LEU A 2 10.49 -5.69 18.92
CA LEU A 2 11.71 -6.48 19.15
C LEU A 2 12.90 -5.64 19.64
N SER A 3 12.82 -4.31 19.49
CA SER A 3 13.81 -3.36 20.00
C SER A 3 13.19 -1.98 20.26
N HIS A 4 13.83 -1.19 21.14
CA HIS A 4 13.46 0.22 21.36
C HIS A 4 13.73 1.12 20.15
N GLU A 5 14.58 0.69 19.22
CA GLU A 5 14.81 1.42 17.97
C GLU A 5 13.58 1.30 17.07
N GLU A 6 13.09 0.07 16.86
CA GLU A 6 11.91 -0.17 16.04
C GLU A 6 10.64 0.42 16.66
N GLU A 7 10.51 0.37 17.99
CA GLU A 7 9.37 0.96 18.70
C GLU A 7 9.27 2.48 18.50
N ARG A 8 10.40 3.18 18.44
CA ARG A 8 10.44 4.65 18.26
C ARG A 8 10.34 5.08 16.80
N TYR A 9 10.40 4.14 15.86
CA TYR A 9 10.28 4.41 14.43
C TYR A 9 9.19 3.55 13.76
N PRO A 10 7.89 3.75 14.11
CA PRO A 10 6.81 3.02 13.48
C PRO A 10 6.76 3.26 11.96
N LEU A 11 6.56 2.17 11.22
CA LEU A 11 6.37 2.17 9.78
C LEU A 11 4.90 1.96 9.44
N ALA A 12 4.46 2.57 8.33
CA ALA A 12 3.20 2.28 7.70
C ALA A 12 3.41 1.40 6.46
N PHE A 13 2.54 0.44 6.24
CA PHE A 13 2.55 -0.41 5.05
C PHE A 13 1.22 -0.30 4.31
N ILE A 14 1.32 -0.21 2.98
CA ILE A 14 0.17 -0.32 2.07
C ILE A 14 0.32 -1.67 1.37
N LEU A 15 -0.68 -2.54 1.50
CA LEU A 15 -0.70 -3.87 0.90
C LEU A 15 -1.82 -3.95 -0.12
N THR A 16 -1.49 -3.93 -1.41
CA THR A 16 -2.48 -4.01 -2.49
C THR A 16 -2.55 -5.44 -3.03
N VAL A 17 -3.67 -6.13 -2.75
CA VAL A 17 -3.84 -7.58 -2.95
C VAL A 17 -5.12 -7.92 -3.71
N HIS A 18 -5.12 -9.05 -4.42
CA HIS A 18 -6.29 -9.49 -5.22
C HIS A 18 -6.42 -11.01 -5.40
N LYS A 19 -5.45 -11.81 -4.93
CA LYS A 19 -5.42 -13.28 -5.04
C LYS A 19 -4.31 -13.88 -4.15
N GLU A 20 -4.16 -15.20 -4.17
CA GLU A 20 -3.10 -15.96 -3.46
C GLU A 20 -3.04 -15.67 -1.96
N LEU A 21 -4.06 -16.13 -1.22
CA LEU A 21 -4.21 -15.80 0.21
C LEU A 21 -3.00 -16.26 1.03
N GLU A 22 -2.44 -17.43 0.71
CA GLU A 22 -1.28 -17.97 1.42
C GLU A 22 -0.05 -17.06 1.28
N LEU A 23 0.19 -16.51 0.08
CA LEU A 23 1.29 -15.57 -0.14
C LEU A 23 1.07 -14.27 0.63
N PHE A 24 -0.16 -13.75 0.64
CA PHE A 24 -0.50 -12.58 1.43
C PHE A 24 -0.28 -12.82 2.94
N VAL A 25 -0.77 -13.94 3.48
CA VAL A 25 -0.56 -14.31 4.89
C VAL A 25 0.94 -14.42 5.20
N ARG A 26 1.70 -15.05 4.30
CA ARG A 26 3.15 -15.21 4.46
C ARG A 26 3.88 -13.87 4.43
N LEU A 27 3.52 -12.98 3.51
CA LEU A 27 4.05 -11.63 3.44
C LEU A 27 3.73 -10.85 4.71
N LEU A 28 2.44 -10.77 5.07
CA LEU A 28 1.98 -10.04 6.25
C LEU A 28 2.72 -10.52 7.50
N ARG A 29 2.80 -11.83 7.72
CA ARG A 29 3.57 -12.41 8.85
C ARG A 29 5.05 -12.02 8.83
N ALA A 30 5.67 -11.93 7.66
CA ALA A 30 7.10 -11.60 7.56
C ALA A 30 7.40 -10.12 7.88
N ILE A 31 6.45 -9.21 7.62
CA ILE A 31 6.61 -7.78 7.87
C ILE A 31 5.91 -7.28 9.14
N TYR A 32 5.08 -8.12 9.77
CA TYR A 32 4.23 -7.72 10.88
C TYR A 32 5.05 -7.38 12.13
N MET A 33 4.80 -6.20 12.68
CA MET A 33 5.27 -5.76 13.98
C MET A 33 4.17 -4.97 14.68
N PRO A 34 3.98 -5.13 16.00
CA PRO A 34 2.84 -4.53 16.71
C PRO A 34 2.88 -3.00 16.76
N GLN A 35 4.06 -2.38 16.65
CA GLN A 35 4.19 -0.91 16.63
C GLN A 35 3.90 -0.27 15.27
N ASN A 36 3.93 -1.05 14.18
CA ASN A 36 3.70 -0.54 12.81
C ASN A 36 2.19 -0.41 12.54
N VAL A 37 1.81 0.07 11.36
CA VAL A 37 0.41 0.11 10.90
C VAL A 37 0.28 -0.40 9.47
N TYR A 38 -0.79 -1.13 9.18
CA TYR A 38 -0.98 -1.82 7.90
C TYR A 38 -2.34 -1.47 7.29
N CYS A 39 -2.34 -0.77 6.15
CA CYS A 39 -3.54 -0.63 5.32
C CYS A 39 -3.54 -1.69 4.23
N VAL A 40 -4.62 -2.47 4.15
CA VAL A 40 -4.79 -3.51 3.14
C VAL A 40 -5.87 -3.08 2.15
N HIS A 41 -5.47 -2.87 0.89
CA HIS A 41 -6.40 -2.72 -0.21
C HIS A 41 -6.66 -4.09 -0.84
N VAL A 42 -7.92 -4.51 -0.85
CA VAL A 42 -8.37 -5.68 -1.61
C VAL A 42 -9.10 -5.19 -2.85
N ASP A 43 -8.67 -5.65 -4.01
CA ASP A 43 -9.30 -5.31 -5.30
C ASP A 43 -10.79 -5.70 -5.30
N ALA A 44 -11.64 -4.78 -5.77
CA ALA A 44 -13.09 -4.96 -5.81
C ALA A 44 -13.50 -6.17 -6.66
N LYS A 45 -12.68 -6.53 -7.66
CA LYS A 45 -12.91 -7.68 -8.55
C LYS A 45 -12.44 -9.02 -7.98
N ALA A 46 -11.78 -9.03 -6.82
CA ALA A 46 -11.35 -10.27 -6.19
C ALA A 46 -12.56 -11.13 -5.77
N PRO A 47 -12.46 -12.48 -5.81
CA PRO A 47 -13.55 -13.36 -5.41
C PRO A 47 -14.10 -13.01 -4.02
N PRO A 48 -15.42 -13.09 -3.79
CA PRO A 48 -16.02 -12.78 -2.49
C PRO A 48 -15.39 -13.57 -1.33
N GLU A 49 -15.05 -14.84 -1.56
CA GLU A 49 -14.42 -15.72 -0.57
C GLU A 49 -13.02 -15.22 -0.18
N TYR A 50 -12.26 -14.72 -1.16
CA TYR A 50 -10.95 -14.13 -0.91
C TYR A 50 -11.05 -12.84 -0.10
N ARG A 51 -11.97 -11.94 -0.48
CA ARG A 51 -12.23 -10.69 0.24
C ARG A 51 -12.62 -10.94 1.69
N GLU A 52 -13.49 -11.93 1.90
CA GLU A 52 -13.94 -12.32 3.23
C GLU A 52 -12.81 -12.92 4.07
N ALA A 53 -11.98 -13.79 3.49
CA ALA A 53 -10.84 -14.36 4.19
C ALA A 53 -9.82 -13.28 4.61
N VAL A 54 -9.53 -12.31 3.72
CA VAL A 54 -8.66 -11.18 4.06
C VAL A 54 -9.28 -10.31 5.15
N ARG A 55 -10.59 -10.04 5.09
CA ARG A 55 -11.30 -9.27 6.12
C ARG A 55 -11.21 -9.93 7.50
N VAL A 56 -11.48 -11.23 7.58
CA VAL A 56 -11.40 -11.99 8.84
C VAL A 56 -9.98 -11.97 9.38
N LEU A 57 -8.96 -12.18 8.54
CA LEU A 57 -7.56 -12.15 8.96
C LEU A 57 -7.15 -10.76 9.50
N VAL A 58 -7.46 -9.70 8.76
CA VAL A 58 -7.08 -8.33 9.12
C VAL A 58 -7.78 -7.89 10.41
N ASN A 59 -9.04 -8.28 10.62
CA ASN A 59 -9.78 -7.97 11.84
C ASN A 59 -9.20 -8.61 13.11
N CYS A 60 -8.31 -9.60 12.99
CA CYS A 60 -7.60 -10.18 14.13
C CYS A 60 -6.40 -9.34 14.60
N LEU A 61 -6.04 -8.28 13.88
CA LEU A 61 -4.85 -7.47 14.12
C LEU A 61 -5.26 -6.02 14.42
N GLU A 62 -4.97 -5.54 15.62
CA GLU A 62 -5.38 -4.20 16.08
C GLU A 62 -4.80 -3.05 15.25
N ASN A 63 -3.62 -3.26 14.67
CA ASN A 63 -2.88 -2.27 13.89
C ASN A 63 -2.94 -2.53 12.37
N ALA A 64 -3.87 -3.37 11.91
CA ALA A 64 -4.14 -3.56 10.49
C ALA A 64 -5.62 -3.27 10.19
N PHE A 65 -5.89 -2.67 9.03
CA PHE A 65 -7.25 -2.37 8.61
C PHE A 65 -7.40 -2.46 7.10
N LEU A 66 -8.64 -2.64 6.63
CA LEU A 66 -8.95 -2.57 5.20
C LEU A 66 -9.12 -1.12 4.77
N SER A 67 -8.62 -0.79 3.58
CA SER A 67 -8.87 0.50 2.93
C SER A 67 -10.37 0.83 2.94
N SER A 68 -10.71 2.07 3.30
CA SER A 68 -12.07 2.62 3.32
C SER A 68 -12.74 2.57 1.94
N ARG A 69 -11.93 2.54 0.88
CA ARG A 69 -12.38 2.42 -0.51
C ARG A 69 -11.63 1.30 -1.22
N SER A 70 -12.40 0.39 -1.80
CA SER A 70 -11.90 -0.66 -2.69
C SER A 70 -12.07 -0.22 -4.13
N GLU A 71 -11.03 -0.41 -4.94
CA GLU A 71 -10.96 0.01 -6.34
C GLU A 71 -10.96 -1.24 -7.22
N THR A 72 -11.59 -1.16 -8.39
CA THR A 72 -11.42 -2.16 -9.44
C THR A 72 -10.10 -1.88 -10.15
N VAL A 73 -9.02 -2.54 -9.72
CA VAL A 73 -7.68 -2.20 -10.22
C VAL A 73 -7.51 -2.68 -11.66
N THR A 74 -7.12 -1.79 -12.56
CA THR A 74 -6.81 -2.12 -13.95
C THR A 74 -5.31 -2.10 -14.13
N TYR A 75 -4.76 -3.11 -14.82
CA TYR A 75 -3.33 -3.15 -15.12
C TYR A 75 -2.91 -1.92 -15.93
N ALA A 76 -1.82 -1.28 -15.52
CA ALA A 76 -1.35 0.01 -16.06
C ALA A 76 -2.36 1.17 -16.00
N GLY A 77 -3.46 1.01 -15.26
CA GLY A 77 -4.50 2.03 -15.08
C GLY A 77 -4.27 2.89 -13.84
N PHE A 78 -4.90 4.07 -13.83
CA PHE A 78 -4.86 4.99 -12.69
C PHE A 78 -5.42 4.37 -11.40
N THR A 79 -6.37 3.45 -11.50
CA THR A 79 -6.97 2.76 -10.35
C THR A 79 -5.94 2.02 -9.49
N ARG A 80 -4.80 1.60 -10.06
CA ARG A 80 -3.67 1.05 -9.27
C ARG A 80 -3.05 2.08 -8.34
N LEU A 81 -2.88 3.32 -8.81
CA LEU A 81 -2.40 4.43 -8.00
C LEU A 81 -3.47 4.86 -7.00
N GLN A 82 -4.74 4.92 -7.43
CA GLN A 82 -5.87 5.28 -6.58
C GLN A 82 -6.02 4.35 -5.37
N ALA A 83 -5.75 3.05 -5.53
CA ALA A 83 -5.72 2.08 -4.43
C ALA A 83 -4.71 2.48 -3.33
N ASP A 84 -3.47 2.83 -3.71
CA ASP A 84 -2.46 3.28 -2.75
C ASP A 84 -2.82 4.64 -2.14
N LEU A 85 -3.37 5.58 -2.93
CA LEU A 85 -3.82 6.89 -2.45
C LEU A 85 -4.94 6.79 -1.40
N ASN A 86 -5.88 5.86 -1.59
CA ASN A 86 -6.92 5.58 -0.60
C ASN A 86 -6.31 5.10 0.71
N CYS A 87 -5.39 4.14 0.66
CA CYS A 87 -4.67 3.71 1.86
C CYS A 87 -3.83 4.82 2.49
N MET A 88 -3.18 5.68 1.71
CA MET A 88 -2.43 6.82 2.24
C MET A 88 -3.33 7.79 3.01
N ARG A 89 -4.55 8.06 2.50
CA ARG A 89 -5.54 8.89 3.21
C ARG A 89 -5.90 8.27 4.55
N ASP A 90 -6.26 6.99 4.55
CA ASP A 90 -6.69 6.31 5.77
C ASP A 90 -5.53 6.17 6.79
N LEU A 91 -4.30 5.93 6.31
CA LEU A 91 -3.10 5.91 7.13
C LEU A 91 -2.79 7.28 7.73
N ALA A 92 -3.05 8.38 7.02
CA ALA A 92 -2.85 9.73 7.54
C ALA A 92 -3.79 10.06 8.71
N GLU A 93 -4.94 9.39 8.80
CA GLU A 93 -5.90 9.50 9.89
C GLU A 93 -5.60 8.54 11.05
N SER A 94 -4.62 7.65 10.91
CA SER A 94 -4.25 6.68 11.95
C SER A 94 -3.73 7.36 13.22
N GLU A 95 -4.08 6.78 14.38
CA GLU A 95 -3.53 7.20 15.67
C GLU A 95 -2.01 6.92 15.78
N VAL A 96 -1.53 5.89 15.07
CA VAL A 96 -0.12 5.52 15.03
C VAL A 96 0.69 6.63 14.35
N LYS A 97 1.65 7.21 15.07
CA LYS A 97 2.52 8.30 14.56
C LYS A 97 3.69 7.76 13.73
N TRP A 98 3.35 7.05 12.65
CA TRP A 98 4.29 6.46 11.71
C TRP A 98 5.19 7.50 11.03
N LYS A 99 6.40 7.09 10.64
CA LYS A 99 7.47 7.96 10.12
C LYS A 99 7.67 7.87 8.62
N ARG A 100 7.42 6.68 8.07
CA ARG A 100 7.58 6.33 6.66
C ARG A 100 6.49 5.36 6.24
N VAL A 101 6.13 5.41 4.96
CA VAL A 101 5.19 4.48 4.35
C VAL A 101 5.89 3.69 3.25
N VAL A 102 5.59 2.39 3.17
CA VAL A 102 6.09 1.49 2.13
C VAL A 102 4.89 0.82 1.47
N ASN A 103 4.72 0.97 0.16
CA ASN A 103 3.69 0.25 -0.59
C ASN A 103 4.27 -1.06 -1.16
N LEU A 104 3.51 -2.14 -1.01
CA LEU A 104 3.82 -3.47 -1.50
C LEU A 104 2.60 -4.04 -2.22
N CYS A 105 2.84 -4.95 -3.15
CA CYS A 105 1.80 -5.79 -3.75
C CYS A 105 1.89 -7.23 -3.20
N GLY A 106 0.83 -8.01 -3.35
CA GLY A 106 0.72 -9.35 -2.76
C GLY A 106 1.76 -10.41 -3.21
N GLN A 107 2.67 -10.06 -4.14
CA GLN A 107 3.75 -10.94 -4.61
C GLN A 107 5.14 -10.44 -4.17
N ASP A 108 5.23 -9.30 -3.48
CA ASP A 108 6.47 -8.82 -2.89
C ASP A 108 6.86 -9.67 -1.68
N PHE A 109 8.16 -9.66 -1.33
CA PHE A 109 8.64 -10.31 -0.12
C PHE A 109 9.86 -9.58 0.45
N PRO A 110 9.93 -9.38 1.79
CA PRO A 110 11.07 -8.71 2.40
C PRO A 110 12.34 -9.55 2.31
N VAL A 111 13.46 -8.91 1.96
CA VAL A 111 14.82 -9.50 2.02
C VAL A 111 15.64 -8.97 3.21
N LYS A 112 15.01 -8.13 4.04
CA LYS A 112 15.57 -7.46 5.21
C LYS A 112 14.61 -7.58 6.38
N SER A 113 15.16 -7.64 7.59
CA SER A 113 14.37 -7.55 8.82
C SER A 113 13.77 -6.16 8.99
N ASN A 114 12.77 -6.03 9.87
CA ASN A 114 12.18 -4.73 10.20
C ASN A 114 13.22 -3.76 10.78
N LEU A 115 14.12 -4.23 11.66
CA LEU A 115 15.21 -3.41 12.20
C LEU A 115 16.16 -2.91 11.09
N GLU A 116 16.58 -3.76 10.16
CA GLU A 116 17.43 -3.34 9.04
C GLU A 116 16.74 -2.28 8.16
N LEU A 117 15.43 -2.42 7.92
CA LEU A 117 14.65 -1.44 7.17
C LEU A 117 14.56 -0.10 7.93
N VAL A 118 14.27 -0.14 9.23
CA VAL A 118 14.24 1.03 10.12
C VAL A 118 15.57 1.77 10.13
N GLN A 119 16.68 1.06 10.25
CA GLN A 119 18.04 1.62 10.21
C GLN A 119 18.36 2.23 8.84
N TYR A 120 17.98 1.54 7.76
CA TYR A 120 18.21 2.03 6.40
C TYR A 120 17.46 3.34 6.13
N LEU A 121 16.18 3.43 6.53
CA LEU A 121 15.35 4.63 6.37
C LEU A 121 15.83 5.80 7.23
N GLN A 122 16.51 5.54 8.35
CA GLN A 122 17.13 6.54 9.20
C GLN A 122 18.57 6.90 8.81
N SER A 123 19.15 6.21 7.81
CA SER A 123 20.50 6.48 7.36
C SER A 123 20.64 7.91 6.84
N LYS A 124 21.87 8.43 6.81
CA LYS A 124 22.17 9.78 6.30
C LYS A 124 21.64 10.01 4.88
N GLU A 125 21.54 8.95 4.08
CA GLU A 125 21.04 9.01 2.71
C GLU A 125 19.51 9.22 2.65
N TRP A 126 18.75 8.61 3.55
CA TRP A 126 17.28 8.50 3.44
C TRP A 126 16.49 9.23 4.54
N LYS A 127 17.13 9.67 5.62
CA LYS A 127 16.46 10.34 6.74
C LYS A 127 15.67 11.60 6.34
N ASP A 128 16.11 12.28 5.27
CA ASP A 128 15.51 13.54 4.77
C ASP A 128 15.01 13.40 3.31
N ARG A 129 14.89 12.18 2.80
CA ARG A 129 14.52 11.91 1.39
C ARG A 129 13.48 10.81 1.28
N ASN A 130 12.64 10.91 0.25
CA ASN A 130 11.72 9.85 -0.14
C ASN A 130 12.30 9.06 -1.32
N MET A 131 12.04 7.77 -1.35
CA MET A 131 12.39 6.89 -2.47
C MET A 131 11.16 6.69 -3.35
N THR A 132 11.11 7.41 -4.47
CA THR A 132 10.09 7.21 -5.52
C THR A 132 10.81 7.00 -6.85
N PRO A 133 11.17 5.76 -7.21
CA PRO A 133 11.86 5.49 -8.46
C PRO A 133 10.97 5.91 -9.62
N GLY A 134 11.44 6.89 -10.39
CA GLY A 134 10.72 7.46 -11.49
C GLY A 134 11.56 8.53 -12.16
N ILE A 135 11.46 8.62 -13.47
CA ILE A 135 12.10 9.69 -14.24
C ILE A 135 11.09 10.84 -14.26
N LYS A 136 11.52 12.06 -13.91
CA LYS A 136 10.70 13.26 -14.19
C LYS A 136 10.40 13.26 -15.68
N GLN A 137 9.12 13.40 -16.03
CA GLN A 137 8.67 13.33 -17.42
C GLN A 137 9.54 14.24 -18.31
N PRO A 138 10.19 13.68 -19.35
CA PRO A 138 10.98 14.48 -20.29
C PRO A 138 10.10 15.47 -21.04
N ALA A 139 10.66 16.61 -21.45
CA ALA A 139 9.94 17.64 -22.20
C ALA A 139 9.26 17.08 -23.48
N ALA A 140 9.93 16.15 -24.17
CA ALA A 140 9.40 15.48 -25.36
C ALA A 140 8.12 14.66 -25.09
N MET A 141 7.89 14.23 -23.85
CA MET A 141 6.73 13.43 -23.46
C MET A 141 5.62 14.26 -22.81
N LYS A 142 5.77 15.59 -22.66
CA LYS A 142 4.80 16.46 -21.97
C LYS A 142 3.37 16.29 -22.49
N HIS A 143 3.21 16.12 -23.80
CA HIS A 143 1.93 15.88 -24.47
C HIS A 143 1.12 14.69 -23.89
N ARG A 144 1.79 13.71 -23.26
CA ARG A 144 1.14 12.54 -22.66
C ARG A 144 0.40 12.83 -21.35
N THR A 145 0.69 13.94 -20.69
CA THR A 145 0.11 14.28 -19.37
C THR A 145 -0.32 15.74 -19.27
N GLU A 146 -0.25 16.51 -20.36
CA GLU A 146 -0.67 17.92 -20.37
C GLU A 146 -2.19 18.05 -20.25
N LEU A 147 -2.92 17.02 -20.70
CA LEU A 147 -4.36 16.94 -20.61
C LEU A 147 -4.75 16.00 -19.47
N GLN A 148 -5.61 16.48 -18.60
CA GLN A 148 -6.24 15.72 -17.53
C GLN A 148 -7.70 15.50 -17.91
N HIS A 149 -8.15 14.25 -17.79
CA HIS A 149 -9.50 13.85 -18.12
C HIS A 149 -10.21 13.46 -16.82
N VAL A 150 -11.46 13.88 -16.67
CA VAL A 150 -12.31 13.38 -15.59
C VAL A 150 -12.91 12.07 -16.07
N GLU A 151 -12.60 10.99 -15.37
CA GLU A 151 -13.22 9.69 -15.63
C GLU A 151 -14.70 9.75 -15.22
N ILE A 152 -15.61 9.64 -16.19
CA ILE A 152 -17.06 9.56 -15.93
C ILE A 152 -17.41 8.08 -15.77
N THR A 153 -17.57 7.64 -14.53
CA THR A 153 -18.02 6.28 -14.19
C THR A 153 -19.56 6.24 -14.11
N GLY A 154 -20.23 5.40 -14.93
CA GLY A 154 -21.70 5.29 -14.93
C GLY A 154 -22.35 4.89 -16.27
N SER A 155 -23.68 5.04 -16.37
CA SER A 155 -24.57 4.55 -17.44
C SER A 155 -24.38 5.15 -18.84
N HIS A 156 -23.43 6.06 -19.03
CA HIS A 156 -23.10 6.65 -20.33
C HIS A 156 -21.88 6.01 -20.99
N VAL A 157 -21.29 4.98 -20.38
CA VAL A 157 -20.21 4.20 -20.98
C VAL A 157 -20.85 3.14 -21.89
N ALA A 158 -20.53 3.18 -23.19
CA ALA A 158 -20.98 2.16 -24.14
C ALA A 158 -20.62 0.77 -23.59
N GLN A 159 -21.60 -0.13 -23.51
CA GLN A 159 -21.35 -1.53 -23.16
C GLN A 159 -20.43 -2.14 -24.23
N LYS A 160 -19.37 -2.82 -23.76
CA LYS A 160 -18.45 -3.58 -24.62
C LYS A 160 -19.11 -4.83 -25.18
#